data_AF-A0A6A3SWV9-F1
#
_entry.id   AF-A0A6A3SWV9-F1
#
_cell.length_a   1.000
_cell.length_b   1.000
_cell.length_c   1.000
_cell.angle_alpha   90.00
_cell.angle_beta   90.00
_cell.angle_gamma   90.00
#
_symmetry.space_group_name_H-M   'P 1'
#
loop_
_entity.id
_entity.type
_entity.pdbx_description
1 polymer ?
#
loop_
_entity_poly.entity_id
_entity_poly.type
_entity_poly.pdbx_seq_one_letter_code
_entity_poly.pdbx_strand_id
1 'polypeptide(L)' 'HIESIAKKNDFVTAHTVYGRFDVNQLEKFVPSKDCEFYFCGPAGFMTAVHKSLNKQWAVPAAQLHYEYFGPTQNIDE' A
#
# COMPACT_ATOMS: atom_id res chain seq x y z
N HIS A 1 -12.50 -2.29 -9.31
CA HIS A 1 -13.18 -1.59 -8.19
C HIS A 1 -12.51 -0.25 -7.87
N ILE A 2 -11.22 -0.23 -7.50
CA ILE A 2 -10.46 1.00 -7.17
C ILE A 2 -10.52 2.06 -8.29
N GLU A 3 -10.36 1.67 -9.56
CA GLU A 3 -10.48 2.60 -10.70
C GLU A 3 -11.86 3.27 -10.79
N SER A 4 -12.93 2.56 -10.41
CA SER A 4 -14.27 3.15 -10.36
C SER A 4 -14.44 4.12 -9.20
N ILE A 5 -13.73 3.92 -8.08
CA ILE A 5 -13.71 4.86 -6.95
C ILE A 5 -12.96 6.12 -7.38
N ALA A 6 -11.79 5.98 -8.01
CA ALA A 6 -11.00 7.11 -8.51
C ALA A 6 -11.79 7.98 -9.50
N LYS A 7 -12.51 7.36 -10.46
CA LYS A 7 -13.37 8.11 -11.41
C LYS A 7 -14.49 8.95 -10.77
N LYS A 8 -14.87 8.64 -9.52
CA LYS A 8 -15.97 9.33 -8.81
C LYS A 8 -15.47 10.35 -7.78
N ASN A 9 -14.15 10.42 -7.53
CA ASN A 9 -13.57 11.24 -6.48
C ASN A 9 -12.33 11.97 -7.00
N ASP A 10 -12.40 13.29 -7.14
CA ASP A 10 -11.31 14.11 -7.71
C ASP A 10 -10.01 14.10 -6.88
N PHE A 11 -10.10 13.65 -5.62
CA PHE A 11 -8.96 13.55 -4.69
C PHE A 11 -8.34 12.14 -4.64
N VAL A 12 -8.82 11.19 -5.45
CA VAL A 12 -8.31 9.82 -5.49
C VAL A 12 -7.69 9.52 -6.84
N THR A 13 -6.40 9.21 -6.84
CA THR A 13 -5.69 8.72 -8.04
C THR A 13 -5.40 7.23 -7.90
N ALA A 14 -5.67 6.47 -8.96
CA ALA A 14 -5.36 5.04 -9.02
C ALA A 14 -4.21 4.78 -10.00
N HIS A 15 -3.25 3.97 -9.58
CA HIS A 15 -2.14 3.52 -10.41
C HIS A 15 -2.07 1.98 -10.41
N THR A 16 -1.85 1.40 -11.58
CA THR A 16 -1.56 -0.02 -11.75
C THR A 16 -0.16 -0.16 -12.29
N VAL A 17 0.67 -0.93 -11.58
CA VAL A 17 2.07 -1.15 -11.94
C VAL A 17 2.35 -2.64 -11.89
N TYR A 18 3.06 -3.14 -12.90
CA TYR A 18 3.40 -4.56 -13.02
C TYR A 18 4.82 -4.83 -12.54
N GLY A 19 5.01 -6.00 -11.92
CA GLY A 19 6.31 -6.42 -11.38
C GLY A 19 6.33 -6.42 -9.84
N ARG A 20 7.52 -6.38 -9.26
CA ARG A 20 7.70 -6.34 -7.80
C ARG A 20 7.56 -4.91 -7.30
N PHE A 21 7.09 -4.76 -6.06
CA PHE A 21 7.05 -3.46 -5.39
C PHE A 21 8.43 -2.81 -5.32
N ASP A 22 8.52 -1.55 -5.72
CA ASP A 22 9.74 -0.73 -5.73
C ASP A 22 9.40 0.70 -5.31
N VAL A 23 10.06 1.19 -4.26
CA VAL A 23 9.86 2.54 -3.72
C VAL A 23 10.26 3.64 -4.71
N ASN A 24 11.19 3.36 -5.62
CA ASN A 24 11.58 4.33 -6.66
C ASN A 24 10.48 4.51 -7.72
N GLN A 25 9.61 3.51 -7.90
CA GLN A 25 8.42 3.65 -8.73
C GLN A 25 7.33 4.40 -7.97
N LEU A 26 7.14 4.08 -6.68
CA LEU A 26 6.16 4.75 -5.82
C LEU A 26 6.42 6.26 -5.69
N GLU A 27 7.68 6.68 -5.57
CA GLU A 27 8.10 8.08 -5.47
C GLU A 27 7.61 8.96 -6.63
N LYS A 28 7.34 8.37 -7.80
CA LYS A 28 6.82 9.10 -8.96
C LYS A 28 5.33 9.43 -8.86
N PHE A 29 4.61 8.77 -7.96
CA PHE A 29 3.16 8.89 -7.81
C PHE A 29 2.74 9.68 -6.58
N VAL A 30 3.60 9.78 -5.55
CA VAL A 30 3.27 10.48 -4.31
C VAL A 30 3.85 11.91 -4.32
N PRO A 31 3.15 12.89 -3.73
CA PRO A 31 3.62 14.27 -3.68
C PRO A 31 4.78 14.47 -2.70
N SER A 32 4.93 13.60 -1.70
CA SER A 32 5.99 13.62 -0.70
C SER A 32 6.18 12.22 -0.08
N LYS A 33 7.22 12.08 0.76
CA LYS A 33 7.46 10.86 1.57
C LYS A 33 6.70 10.88 2.90
N ASP A 34 6.20 12.05 3.29
CA ASP A 34 5.44 12.25 4.51
C ASP A 34 3.96 11.98 4.22
N CYS A 35 3.61 10.70 4.27
CA CYS A 35 2.29 10.18 3.94
C CYS A 35 1.93 9.05 4.90
N GLU A 36 0.64 8.83 5.09
CA GLU A 36 0.14 7.62 5.76
C GLU A 36 0.05 6.49 4.74
N PHE A 37 0.78 5.39 4.96
CA PHE A 37 0.82 4.25 4.06
C PHE A 37 -0.03 3.11 4.58
N TYR A 38 -1.05 2.73 3.82
CA TYR A 38 -1.93 1.60 4.09
C TYR A 38 -1.70 0.50 3.05
N PHE A 39 -1.39 -0.72 3.47
CA PHE A 39 -1.17 -1.84 2.56
C PHE A 39 -1.66 -3.17 3.15
N CYS A 40 -2.06 -4.08 2.27
CA CYS A 40 -2.52 -5.42 2.63
C CYS A 40 -2.15 -6.41 1.51
N GLY A 41 -2.10 -7.70 1.83
CA GLY A 41 -1.72 -8.74 0.87
C GLY A 41 -1.03 -9.96 1.46
N PRO A 42 -0.46 -10.83 0.60
CA PRO A 42 0.26 -12.04 1.03
C PRO A 42 1.54 -11.70 1.82
N ALA A 43 1.91 -12.56 2.78
CA ALA A 43 3.02 -12.31 3.70
C ALA A 43 4.35 -11.88 3.04
N GLY A 44 4.71 -12.51 1.91
CA GLY A 44 5.93 -12.15 1.17
C GLY A 44 5.88 -10.73 0.56
N PHE A 45 4.73 -10.33 0.04
CA PHE A 45 4.51 -8.96 -0.46
C PHE A 45 4.54 -7.96 0.70
N MET A 46 3.82 -8.24 1.78
CA MET A 46 3.77 -7.39 2.97
C MET A 46 5.16 -7.11 3.55
N THR A 47 5.99 -8.16 3.66
CA THR A 47 7.36 -8.06 4.15
C THR A 47 8.23 -7.20 3.23
N ALA A 48 8.07 -7.36 1.90
CA ALA A 48 8.80 -6.57 0.91
C ALA A 48 8.43 -5.08 0.98
N VAL A 49 7.12 -4.76 1.02
CA VAL A 49 6.62 -3.38 1.13
C VAL A 49 7.12 -2.73 2.42
N HIS A 50 6.89 -3.36 3.56
CA HIS A 50 7.28 -2.83 4.87
C HIS A 50 8.79 -2.58 4.95
N LYS A 51 9.62 -3.52 4.47
CA LYS A 51 11.08 -3.37 4.46
C LYS A 51 11.51 -2.21 3.56
N SER A 52 10.92 -2.05 2.39
CA SER A 52 11.30 -0.98 1.46
C SER A 52 10.90 0.39 2.00
N LEU A 53 9.67 0.57 2.50
CA LEU A 53 9.21 1.83 3.07
C LEU A 53 10.01 2.23 4.32
N ASN A 54 10.18 1.31 5.28
CA ASN A 54 10.88 1.59 6.53
C ASN A 54 12.39 1.76 6.33
N LYS A 55 13.06 0.82 5.63
CA LYS A 55 14.53 0.79 5.59
C LYS A 55 15.14 1.59 4.45
N GLN A 56 14.52 1.59 3.27
CA GLN A 56 15.07 2.31 2.11
C GLN A 56 14.58 3.76 2.06
N TRP A 57 13.34 3.98 2.49
CA TRP A 57 12.70 5.29 2.42
C TRP A 57 12.56 6.00 3.77
N ALA A 58 12.99 5.34 4.86
CA ALA A 58 13.01 5.88 6.22
C ALA A 58 11.63 6.36 6.72
N VAL A 59 10.54 5.77 6.24
CA VAL A 59 9.19 6.09 6.70
C VAL A 59 9.04 5.67 8.17
N PRO A 60 8.64 6.60 9.07
CA PRO A 60 8.35 6.30 10.47
C PRO A 60 7.33 5.17 10.63
N ALA A 61 7.54 4.31 11.63
CA ALA A 61 6.62 3.20 11.92
C ALA A 61 5.18 3.67 12.21
N ALA A 62 5.01 4.87 12.75
CA ALA A 62 3.70 5.46 13.02
C ALA A 62 2.87 5.72 11.76
N GLN A 63 3.52 5.80 10.59
CA GLN A 63 2.89 6.05 9.29
C GLN A 63 2.70 4.78 8.44
N LEU A 64 3.02 3.60 9.00
CA LEU A 64 2.93 2.32 8.32
C LEU A 64 1.80 1.49 8.92
N HIS A 65 0.69 1.41 8.20
CA HIS A 65 -0.52 0.69 8.60
C HIS A 65 -0.72 -0.51 7.69
N TYR A 66 -0.91 -1.69 8.27
CA TYR A 66 -1.05 -2.90 7.46
C TYR A 66 -1.96 -3.95 8.08
N GLU A 67 -2.60 -4.70 7.19
CA GLU A 67 -3.42 -5.85 7.52
C GLU A 67 -2.98 -7.06 6.70
N TYR A 68 -2.77 -8.20 7.36
CA TYR A 68 -2.52 -9.46 6.65
C TYR A 68 -3.84 -10.04 6.17
N PHE A 69 -3.84 -10.64 4.98
CA PHE A 69 -4.95 -11.49 4.57
C PHE A 69 -4.94 -12.77 5.43
N GLY A 70 -5.60 -12.71 6.58
CA GLY A 70 -5.95 -13.88 7.40
C GLY A 70 -7.21 -14.57 6.86
N PRO A 71 -7.53 -15.79 7.31
CA PRO A 71 -8.77 -16.42 6.90
C PRO A 71 -9.92 -15.52 7.34
N THR A 72 -10.75 -15.09 6.39
CA THR A 72 -12.07 -14.55 6.69
C THR A 72 -12.83 -15.68 7.37
N GLN A 73 -12.81 -15.74 8.71
CA GLN A 73 -13.82 -16.52 9.40
C GLN A 73 -15.16 -15.94 8.96
N ASN A 74 -16.03 -16.81 8.44
CA ASN A 74 -17.40 -16.45 8.17
C ASN A 74 -17.95 -15.79 9.44
N ILE A 75 -18.57 -14.62 9.31
CA ILE A 75 -19.27 -13.96 10.42
C ILE A 75 -20.51 -14.77 10.84
N ASP A 76 -20.82 -15.86 10.12
CA ASP A 76 -21.96 -16.76 10.34
C ASP A 76 -21.56 -18.24 10.57
N GLU A 77 -20.37 -18.56 11.10
CA GLU A 77 -20.04 -19.90 11.63
C GLU A 77 -19.65 -19.90 13.12
#